data_AF-A0A960IEJ0-F1
#
_entry.id   AF-A0A960IEJ0-F1
#
_cell.length_a   1.000
_cell.length_b   1.000
_cell.length_c   1.000
_cell.angle_alpha   90.00
_cell.angle_beta   90.00
_cell.angle_gamma   90.00
#
_symmetry.space_group_name_H-M   'P 1'
#
loop_
_entity.id
_entity.type
_entity.pdbx_description
1 polymer ?
#
loop_
_entity_poly.entity_id
_entity_poly.type
_entity_poly.pdbx_seq_one_letter_code
_entity_poly.pdbx_strand_id
1 'polypeptide(L)'
;MHHSSRAFVPQCSSHLLARLQHEWLRLDRDPELLAHARTWQLPLGHVVSLDDLVDRCGRRTDGISGREQDDLLAAVVRIARHDELAARVALQRMLPPIAALGRRERDFVRRQEVLHELLTAAWSVIRTYPSERGHRCIAADLARRIRYVALERDRRRVRREDATPWWVFDLTIAPDADPAASDELDELLRDAEAAGVPSDELDLARRLGNGTTLAALAVEGRVTDRTMRNRRATMAHSLRAVARAS
;
A
#
# COMPACT_ATOMS: atom_id res chain seq x y z
N MET A 1 -29.19 -17.14 24.57
CA MET A 1 -28.96 -16.52 23.25
C MET A 1 -27.46 -16.35 23.07
N HIS A 2 -26.80 -17.30 22.41
CA HIS A 2 -25.38 -17.22 22.12
C HIS A 2 -25.19 -16.46 20.81
N HIS A 3 -24.61 -15.26 20.88
CA HIS A 3 -24.12 -14.56 19.71
C HIS A 3 -22.81 -15.20 19.27
N SER A 4 -22.85 -15.92 18.14
CA SER A 4 -21.67 -16.39 17.44
C SER A 4 -20.86 -15.19 16.94
N SER A 5 -19.74 -14.92 17.60
CA SER A 5 -18.73 -13.98 17.13
C SER A 5 -18.13 -14.52 15.84
N ARG A 6 -18.40 -13.86 14.70
CA ARG A 6 -17.71 -14.12 13.44
C ARG A 6 -16.29 -13.61 13.56
N ALA A 7 -15.34 -14.52 13.75
CA ALA A 7 -13.93 -14.23 13.63
C ALA A 7 -13.66 -13.59 12.25
N PHE A 8 -12.98 -12.44 12.24
CA PHE A 8 -12.44 -11.84 11.03
C PHE A 8 -11.37 -12.78 10.48
N VAL A 9 -11.72 -13.53 9.44
CA VAL A 9 -10.77 -14.38 8.70
C VAL A 9 -10.00 -13.45 7.77
N PRO A 10 -8.66 -13.36 7.85
CA PRO A 10 -7.87 -12.68 6.83
C PRO A 10 -8.23 -13.31 5.50
N GLN A 11 -8.70 -12.52 4.54
CA GLN A 11 -9.19 -13.01 3.26
C GLN A 11 -8.03 -13.69 2.52
N CYS A 12 -7.97 -15.02 2.61
CA CYS A 12 -6.87 -15.84 2.11
C CYS A 12 -6.57 -15.54 0.64
N SER A 13 -5.30 -15.43 0.31
CA SER A 13 -4.75 -15.14 -1.03
C SER A 13 -5.19 -16.13 -2.11
N SER A 14 -5.64 -17.32 -1.74
CA SER A 14 -6.28 -18.30 -2.60
C SER A 14 -7.58 -17.76 -3.19
N HIS A 15 -8.34 -16.99 -2.41
CA HIS A 15 -9.51 -16.26 -2.87
C HIS A 15 -9.12 -15.12 -3.82
N LEU A 16 -7.98 -14.46 -3.61
CA LEU A 16 -7.48 -13.42 -4.51
C LEU A 16 -7.04 -13.99 -5.86
N LEU A 17 -6.26 -15.07 -5.88
CA LEU A 17 -5.91 -15.79 -7.12
C LEU A 17 -7.15 -16.35 -7.83
N ALA A 18 -8.08 -16.95 -7.08
CA ALA A 18 -9.32 -17.47 -7.65
C ALA A 18 -10.22 -16.36 -8.22
N ARG A 19 -10.26 -15.19 -7.58
CA ARG A 19 -10.96 -14.00 -8.08
C ARG A 19 -10.29 -13.44 -9.32
N LEU A 20 -8.96 -13.29 -9.32
CA LEU A 20 -8.19 -12.84 -10.49
C LEU A 20 -8.41 -13.78 -11.68
N GLN A 21 -8.46 -15.09 -11.44
CA GLN A 21 -8.73 -16.09 -12.46
C GLN A 21 -10.17 -16.03 -12.97
N HIS A 22 -11.17 -15.92 -12.09
CA HIS A 22 -12.57 -15.77 -12.49
C HIS A 22 -12.82 -14.50 -13.29
N GLU A 23 -12.23 -13.40 -12.84
CA GLU A 23 -12.28 -12.13 -13.54
C GLU A 23 -11.59 -12.24 -14.91
N TRP A 24 -10.43 -12.88 -14.98
CA TRP A 24 -9.75 -13.13 -16.25
C TRP A 24 -10.60 -13.93 -17.23
N LEU A 25 -11.25 -15.00 -16.79
CA LEU A 25 -12.15 -15.80 -17.64
C LEU A 25 -13.31 -14.98 -18.22
N ARG A 26 -13.74 -13.92 -17.53
CA ARG A 26 -14.73 -12.98 -18.06
C ARG A 26 -14.13 -12.04 -19.11
N LEU A 27 -12.95 -11.49 -18.83
CA LEU A 27 -12.27 -10.53 -19.71
C LEU A 27 -11.75 -11.21 -20.99
N ASP A 28 -11.36 -12.47 -20.90
CA ASP A 28 -10.73 -13.23 -21.98
C ASP A 28 -11.52 -13.23 -23.29
N ARG A 29 -12.85 -13.27 -23.17
CA ARG A 29 -13.79 -13.33 -24.29
C ARG A 29 -14.47 -12.00 -24.59
N ASP A 30 -14.04 -10.92 -23.95
CA ASP A 30 -14.59 -9.60 -24.20
C ASP A 30 -14.06 -9.04 -25.53
N PRO A 31 -14.93 -8.84 -26.54
CA PRO A 31 -14.51 -8.37 -27.84
C PRO A 31 -13.97 -6.93 -27.81
N GLU A 32 -14.42 -6.08 -26.88
CA GLU A 32 -13.94 -4.70 -26.76
C GLU A 32 -12.51 -4.68 -26.24
N LEU A 33 -12.19 -5.51 -25.24
CA LEU A 33 -10.82 -5.64 -24.72
C LEU A 33 -9.89 -6.26 -25.76
N LEU A 34 -10.37 -7.19 -26.58
CA LEU A 34 -9.61 -7.72 -27.71
C LEU A 34 -9.36 -6.67 -28.78
N ALA A 35 -10.37 -5.85 -29.11
CA ALA A 35 -10.19 -4.72 -30.02
C ALA A 35 -9.18 -3.71 -29.47
N HIS A 36 -9.25 -3.42 -28.16
CA HIS A 36 -8.28 -2.57 -27.47
C HIS A 36 -6.86 -3.14 -27.55
N ALA A 37 -6.67 -4.42 -27.23
CA ALA A 37 -5.35 -5.08 -27.32
C ALA A 37 -4.76 -5.06 -28.75
N ARG A 38 -5.61 -5.07 -29.78
CA ARG A 38 -5.18 -4.94 -31.19
C ARG A 38 -4.65 -3.54 -31.52
N THR A 39 -5.04 -2.50 -30.77
CA THR A 39 -4.54 -1.12 -30.97
C THR A 39 -3.07 -0.96 -30.58
N TRP A 40 -2.51 -1.90 -29.82
CA TRP A 40 -1.12 -1.89 -29.39
C TRP A 40 -0.11 -2.13 -30.52
N GLN A 41 -0.58 -2.53 -31.72
CA GLN A 41 0.24 -2.76 -32.92
C GLN A 41 1.40 -3.75 -32.70
N LEU A 42 1.23 -4.69 -31.78
CA LEU A 42 2.19 -5.76 -31.55
C LEU A 42 2.10 -6.79 -32.69
N PRO A 43 3.19 -7.51 -32.99
CA PRO A 43 3.18 -8.60 -33.97
C PRO A 43 2.48 -9.82 -33.37
N LEU A 44 1.18 -9.67 -33.12
CA LEU A 44 0.38 -10.73 -32.55
C LEU A 44 0.26 -11.81 -33.63
N GLY A 45 -0.27 -11.50 -34.81
CA GLY A 45 -0.79 -12.52 -35.72
C GLY A 45 -2.23 -12.86 -35.34
N HIS A 46 -2.70 -14.08 -35.63
CA HIS A 46 -4.09 -14.44 -35.32
C HIS A 46 -4.28 -14.69 -33.81
N VAL A 47 -4.92 -13.76 -33.10
CA VAL A 47 -5.37 -13.90 -31.69
C VAL A 47 -6.89 -13.81 -31.69
N VAL A 48 -7.55 -14.81 -31.10
CA VAL A 48 -9.00 -14.86 -30.92
C VAL A 48 -9.42 -14.62 -29.46
N SER A 49 -8.49 -14.70 -28.51
CA SER A 49 -8.73 -14.43 -27.08
C SER A 49 -7.55 -13.75 -26.37
N LEU A 50 -7.77 -13.18 -25.18
CA LEU A 50 -6.66 -12.61 -24.41
C LEU A 50 -5.74 -13.72 -23.87
N ASP A 51 -6.26 -14.92 -23.70
CA ASP A 51 -5.50 -16.13 -23.33
C ASP A 51 -4.49 -16.50 -24.42
N ASP A 52 -4.85 -16.38 -25.69
CA ASP A 52 -3.92 -16.57 -26.82
C ASP A 52 -2.78 -15.56 -26.75
N LEU A 53 -3.08 -14.32 -26.37
CA LEU A 53 -2.09 -13.26 -26.23
C LEU A 53 -1.12 -13.57 -25.08
N VAL A 54 -1.64 -14.07 -23.95
CA VAL A 54 -0.83 -14.52 -22.82
C VAL A 54 0.03 -15.74 -23.20
N ASP A 55 -0.51 -16.67 -23.99
CA ASP A 55 0.22 -17.83 -24.50
C ASP A 55 1.37 -17.42 -25.42
N ARG A 56 1.14 -16.48 -26.33
CA ARG A 56 2.18 -15.92 -27.21
C ARG A 56 3.27 -15.15 -26.47
N CYS A 57 2.96 -14.60 -25.29
CA CYS A 57 3.97 -14.07 -24.38
C CYS A 57 4.81 -15.17 -23.69
N GLY A 58 4.59 -16.44 -24.03
CA GLY A 58 5.33 -17.61 -23.56
C GLY A 58 4.75 -18.28 -22.32
N ARG A 59 3.45 -18.15 -22.04
CA ARG A 59 2.83 -18.88 -20.91
C ARG A 59 2.78 -20.39 -21.20
N ARG A 60 2.54 -20.75 -22.46
CA ARG A 60 2.64 -22.11 -22.99
C ARG A 60 3.79 -22.15 -23.99
N THR A 61 4.46 -23.29 -24.11
CA THR A 61 5.50 -23.50 -25.12
C THR A 61 4.81 -23.86 -26.44
N ASP A 62 4.45 -22.86 -27.23
CA ASP A 62 3.58 -22.97 -28.41
C ASP A 62 4.35 -23.00 -29.75
N GLY A 63 5.57 -23.56 -29.76
CA GLY A 63 6.37 -23.72 -30.98
C GLY A 63 6.99 -22.43 -31.54
N ILE A 64 6.73 -21.28 -30.90
CA ILE A 64 7.39 -20.00 -31.15
C ILE A 64 8.79 -20.01 -30.49
N SER A 65 9.76 -19.30 -31.07
CA SER A 65 11.07 -19.13 -30.46
C SER A 65 10.94 -18.43 -29.11
N GLY A 66 11.62 -18.94 -28.06
CA GLY A 66 11.60 -18.32 -26.74
C GLY A 66 12.06 -16.86 -26.75
N ARG A 67 12.86 -16.44 -27.74
CA ARG A 67 13.25 -15.03 -27.91
C ARG A 67 12.10 -14.15 -28.41
N GLU A 68 11.31 -14.63 -29.36
CA GLU A 68 10.16 -13.88 -29.89
C GLU A 68 9.06 -13.72 -28.82
N GLN A 69 8.84 -14.77 -28.02
CA GLN A 69 7.94 -14.71 -26.86
C GLN A 69 8.42 -13.68 -25.82
N ASP A 70 9.73 -13.63 -25.57
CA ASP A 70 10.33 -12.68 -24.61
C ASP A 70 10.28 -11.23 -25.12
N ASP A 71 10.54 -11.01 -26.42
CA ASP A 71 10.42 -9.70 -27.07
C ASP A 71 8.96 -9.21 -27.04
N LEU A 72 7.99 -10.10 -27.25
CA LEU A 72 6.57 -9.78 -27.16
C LEU A 72 6.17 -9.41 -25.72
N LEU A 73 6.58 -10.22 -24.73
CA LEU A 73 6.33 -9.91 -23.33
C LEU A 73 6.97 -8.57 -22.94
N ALA A 74 8.17 -8.25 -23.44
CA ALA A 74 8.82 -6.97 -23.22
C ALA A 74 8.04 -5.80 -23.81
N ALA A 75 7.43 -5.98 -24.98
CA ALA A 75 6.56 -4.98 -25.57
C ALA A 75 5.28 -4.77 -24.76
N VAL A 76 4.63 -5.85 -24.31
CA VAL A 76 3.45 -5.77 -23.42
C VAL A 76 3.78 -5.05 -22.11
N VAL A 77 4.92 -5.37 -21.47
CA VAL A 77 5.35 -4.72 -20.22
C VAL A 77 5.64 -3.23 -20.41
N ARG A 78 6.12 -2.82 -21.59
CA ARG A 78 6.30 -1.40 -21.91
C ARG A 78 4.97 -0.65 -21.97
N ILE A 79 3.97 -1.25 -22.62
CA ILE A 79 2.62 -0.69 -22.74
C ILE A 79 1.92 -0.67 -21.38
N ALA A 80 2.13 -1.72 -20.56
CA ALA A 80 1.56 -1.86 -19.23
C ALA A 80 1.79 -0.66 -18.31
N ARG A 81 2.86 0.11 -18.52
CA ARG A 81 3.12 1.36 -17.77
C ARG A 81 1.92 2.31 -17.76
N HIS A 82 1.19 2.38 -18.86
CA HIS A 82 0.07 3.31 -19.05
C HIS A 82 -1.26 2.61 -19.34
N ASP A 83 -1.24 1.32 -19.66
CA ASP A 83 -2.41 0.54 -20.04
C ASP A 83 -2.69 -0.56 -18.99
N GLU A 84 -3.90 -0.55 -18.44
CA GLU A 84 -4.29 -1.52 -17.41
C GLU A 84 -4.46 -2.94 -17.96
N LEU A 85 -4.99 -3.09 -19.18
CA LEU A 85 -5.19 -4.39 -19.81
C LEU A 85 -3.83 -5.03 -20.12
N ALA A 86 -2.85 -4.28 -20.62
CA ALA A 86 -1.49 -4.79 -20.84
C ALA A 86 -0.82 -5.22 -19.53
N ALA A 87 -1.00 -4.45 -18.45
CA ALA A 87 -0.52 -4.84 -17.12
C ALA A 87 -1.16 -6.17 -16.66
N ARG A 88 -2.44 -6.35 -16.96
CA ARG A 88 -3.18 -7.57 -16.63
C ARG A 88 -2.72 -8.77 -17.46
N VAL A 89 -2.50 -8.62 -18.77
CA VAL A 89 -1.91 -9.65 -19.64
C VAL A 89 -0.54 -10.08 -19.10
N ALA A 90 0.33 -9.13 -18.77
CA ALA A 90 1.65 -9.42 -18.18
C ALA A 90 1.52 -10.14 -16.83
N LEU A 91 0.59 -9.73 -15.96
CA LEU A 91 0.34 -10.39 -14.68
C LEU A 91 -0.08 -11.84 -14.87
N GLN A 92 -1.00 -12.12 -15.80
CA GLN A 92 -1.47 -13.47 -16.12
C GLN A 92 -0.33 -14.37 -16.63
N ARG A 93 0.51 -13.82 -17.50
CA ARG A 93 1.73 -14.49 -17.95
C ARG A 93 2.70 -14.81 -16.81
N MET A 94 2.74 -13.96 -15.79
CA MET A 94 3.61 -14.11 -14.62
C MET A 94 3.02 -14.99 -13.51
N LEU A 95 1.76 -15.42 -13.59
CA LEU A 95 1.16 -16.28 -12.55
C LEU A 95 1.91 -17.60 -12.33
N PRO A 96 2.30 -18.38 -13.36
CA PRO A 96 3.07 -19.60 -13.14
C PRO A 96 4.41 -19.39 -12.42
N PRO A 97 5.30 -18.44 -12.82
CA PRO A 97 6.53 -18.19 -12.07
C PRO A 97 6.27 -17.64 -10.66
N ILE A 98 5.25 -16.80 -10.45
CA ILE A 98 4.86 -16.33 -9.12
C ILE A 98 4.41 -17.50 -8.22
N ALA A 99 3.57 -18.39 -8.74
CA ALA A 99 3.13 -19.58 -8.02
C ALA A 99 4.33 -20.48 -7.66
N ALA A 100 5.29 -20.64 -8.57
CA ALA A 100 6.53 -21.39 -8.31
C ALA A 100 7.39 -20.76 -7.21
N LEU A 101 7.42 -19.43 -7.09
CA LEU A 101 8.11 -18.74 -5.99
C LEU A 101 7.44 -19.06 -4.64
N GLY A 102 6.10 -19.00 -4.57
CA GLY A 102 5.35 -19.27 -3.34
C GLY A 102 5.40 -20.74 -2.89
N ARG A 103 5.53 -21.71 -3.81
CA ARG A 103 5.65 -23.15 -3.48
C ARG A 103 6.84 -23.49 -2.58
N ARG A 104 7.82 -22.60 -2.43
CA ARG A 104 8.95 -22.80 -1.49
C ARG A 104 8.52 -22.80 -0.04
N GLU A 105 7.40 -22.16 0.29
CA GLU A 105 6.82 -22.18 1.63
C GLU A 105 6.07 -23.49 1.87
N ARG A 106 6.46 -24.21 2.92
CA ARG A 106 5.86 -25.50 3.29
C ARG A 106 4.54 -25.32 4.02
N ASP A 107 4.46 -24.32 4.88
CA ASP A 107 3.25 -23.96 5.61
C ASP A 107 2.19 -23.33 4.69
N PHE A 108 0.93 -23.72 4.86
CA PHE A 108 -0.15 -23.27 3.99
C PHE A 108 -0.47 -21.79 4.18
N VAL A 109 -0.52 -21.30 5.43
CA VAL A 109 -0.88 -19.91 5.74
C VAL A 109 0.21 -18.98 5.25
N ARG A 110 1.48 -19.26 5.58
CA ARG A 110 2.63 -18.50 5.08
C ARG A 110 2.73 -18.52 3.56
N ARG A 111 2.42 -19.64 2.91
CA ARG A 111 2.35 -19.69 1.45
C ARG A 111 1.30 -18.73 0.90
N GLN A 112 0.13 -18.61 1.53
CA GLN A 112 -0.88 -17.64 1.11
C GLN A 112 -0.36 -16.21 1.28
N GLU A 113 0.19 -15.86 2.43
CA GLU A 113 0.74 -14.51 2.71
C GLU A 113 1.80 -14.12 1.67
N VAL A 114 2.78 -15.00 1.45
CA VAL A 114 3.84 -14.81 0.45
C VAL A 114 3.26 -14.65 -0.96
N LEU A 115 2.23 -15.44 -1.33
CA LEU A 115 1.59 -15.28 -2.63
C LEU A 115 0.89 -13.92 -2.77
N HIS A 116 0.26 -13.41 -1.71
CA HIS A 116 -0.36 -12.08 -1.74
C HIS A 116 0.69 -10.98 -1.92
N GLU A 117 1.78 -11.02 -1.16
CA GLU A 117 2.89 -10.07 -1.29
C GLU A 117 3.52 -10.12 -2.70
N LEU A 118 3.73 -11.32 -3.24
CA LEU A 118 4.26 -11.50 -4.59
C LEU A 118 3.32 -10.94 -5.66
N LEU A 119 2.00 -11.09 -5.51
CA LEU A 119 1.01 -10.54 -6.47
C LEU A 119 0.94 -9.01 -6.38
N THR A 120 0.96 -8.46 -5.18
CA THR A 120 1.01 -7.01 -4.96
C THR A 120 2.29 -6.41 -5.53
N ALA A 121 3.43 -7.06 -5.29
CA ALA A 121 4.71 -6.66 -5.87
C ALA A 121 4.72 -6.80 -7.40
N ALA A 122 4.10 -7.85 -7.95
CA ALA A 122 4.00 -8.08 -9.39
C ALA A 122 3.35 -6.92 -10.12
N TRP A 123 2.20 -6.46 -9.63
CA TRP A 123 1.51 -5.31 -10.21
C TRP A 123 2.41 -4.08 -10.27
N SER A 124 3.01 -3.71 -9.14
CA SER A 124 3.91 -2.55 -9.06
C SER A 124 5.13 -2.68 -9.97
N VAL A 125 5.80 -3.85 -9.96
CA VAL A 125 6.99 -4.10 -10.77
C VAL A 125 6.69 -4.06 -12.26
N ILE A 126 5.56 -4.64 -12.71
CA ILE A 126 5.14 -4.60 -14.12
C ILE A 126 4.93 -3.15 -14.57
N ARG A 127 4.16 -2.36 -13.78
CA ARG A 127 3.82 -0.96 -14.12
C ARG A 127 5.03 -0.03 -14.11
N THR A 128 6.03 -0.33 -13.29
CA THR A 128 7.23 0.53 -13.10
C THR A 128 8.48 -0.03 -13.78
N TYR A 129 8.34 -1.07 -14.61
CA TYR A 129 9.48 -1.76 -15.19
C TYR A 129 10.33 -0.82 -16.07
N PRO A 130 11.66 -0.78 -15.88
CA PRO A 130 12.55 0.04 -16.70
C PRO A 130 12.81 -0.66 -18.04
N SER A 131 12.00 -0.34 -19.04
CA SER A 131 12.01 -0.93 -20.39
C SER A 131 13.23 -0.55 -21.26
N GLU A 132 14.11 0.33 -20.77
CA GLU A 132 15.27 0.87 -21.51
C GLU A 132 16.52 -0.02 -21.40
N ARG A 133 16.52 -1.04 -20.53
CA ARG A 133 17.65 -1.95 -20.37
C ARG A 133 17.47 -3.19 -21.24
N GLY A 134 18.55 -3.66 -21.86
CA GLY A 134 18.56 -4.95 -22.56
C GLY A 134 18.44 -6.11 -21.55
N HIS A 135 17.49 -7.01 -21.77
CA HIS A 135 17.28 -8.21 -20.96
C HIS A 135 17.51 -9.44 -21.82
N ARG A 136 18.15 -10.48 -21.27
CA ARG A 136 18.27 -11.78 -21.96
C ARG A 136 16.97 -12.60 -21.85
N CYS A 137 16.22 -12.42 -20.76
CA CYS A 137 14.90 -12.99 -20.53
C CYS A 137 14.12 -12.09 -19.56
N ILE A 138 13.10 -11.39 -20.05
CA ILE A 138 12.29 -10.46 -19.26
C ILE A 138 11.48 -11.18 -18.18
N ALA A 139 10.92 -12.36 -18.47
CA ALA A 139 10.13 -13.11 -17.48
C ALA A 139 10.98 -13.48 -16.25
N ALA A 140 12.23 -13.91 -16.47
CA ALA A 140 13.16 -14.21 -15.39
C ALA A 140 13.57 -12.96 -14.60
N ASP A 141 13.82 -11.83 -15.28
CA ASP A 141 14.15 -10.57 -14.61
C ASP A 141 12.98 -10.02 -13.78
N LEU A 142 11.75 -10.09 -14.32
CA LEU A 142 10.52 -9.76 -13.59
C LEU A 142 10.36 -10.64 -12.36
N ALA A 143 10.45 -11.97 -12.51
CA ALA A 143 10.33 -12.88 -11.37
C ALA A 143 11.36 -12.59 -10.28
N ARG A 144 12.60 -12.26 -10.66
CA ARG A 144 13.67 -11.85 -9.74
C ARG A 144 13.32 -10.54 -9.01
N ARG A 145 12.84 -9.53 -9.72
CA ARG A 145 12.45 -8.23 -9.14
C ARG A 145 11.22 -8.33 -8.24
N ILE A 146 10.21 -9.08 -8.66
CA ILE A 146 8.99 -9.33 -7.88
C ILE A 146 9.36 -9.99 -6.56
N ARG A 147 10.19 -11.04 -6.62
CA ARG A 147 10.72 -11.70 -5.41
C ARG A 147 11.46 -10.73 -4.51
N TYR A 148 12.34 -9.90 -5.08
CA TYR A 148 13.10 -8.92 -4.32
C TYR A 148 12.19 -7.93 -3.59
N VAL A 149 11.23 -7.34 -4.30
CA VAL A 149 10.30 -6.34 -3.76
C VAL A 149 9.38 -6.95 -2.70
N ALA A 150 8.88 -8.16 -2.91
CA ALA A 150 8.03 -8.85 -1.94
C ALA A 150 8.83 -9.31 -0.70
N LEU A 151 9.88 -10.11 -0.91
CA LEU A 151 10.48 -10.91 0.17
C LEU A 151 11.76 -10.32 0.78
N GLU A 152 12.51 -9.50 0.05
CA GLU A 152 13.75 -8.89 0.57
C GLU A 152 13.52 -7.49 1.14
N ARG A 153 12.46 -6.79 0.69
CA ARG A 153 12.01 -5.55 1.34
C ARG A 153 11.46 -5.82 2.74
N ASP A 154 10.78 -6.95 2.93
CA ASP A 154 10.31 -7.39 4.26
C ASP A 154 11.41 -7.94 5.16
N ARG A 155 12.48 -8.51 4.60
CA ARG A 155 13.68 -8.85 5.40
C ARG A 155 14.39 -7.63 5.99
N ARG A 156 14.26 -6.44 5.37
CA ARG A 156 14.74 -5.18 5.97
C ARG A 156 13.74 -4.58 6.97
N ARG A 157 12.48 -5.01 6.93
CA ARG A 157 11.44 -4.75 7.92
C ARG A 157 11.27 -5.91 8.90
N VAL A 158 12.31 -6.73 9.12
CA VAL A 158 12.36 -7.64 10.28
C VAL A 158 12.27 -6.77 11.53
N ARG A 159 11.02 -6.51 11.94
CA ARG A 159 10.61 -6.52 13.32
C ARG A 159 11.22 -7.79 13.88
N ARG A 160 12.05 -7.67 14.91
CA ARG A 160 12.26 -8.77 15.83
C ARG A 160 10.87 -9.26 16.21
N GLU A 161 10.53 -10.49 15.84
CA GLU A 161 9.49 -11.23 16.54
C GLU A 161 10.10 -11.54 17.92
N ASP A 162 10.06 -10.58 18.83
CA ASP A 162 10.28 -10.89 20.24
C ASP A 162 9.08 -11.76 20.63
N ALA A 163 9.34 -13.04 20.94
CA ALA A 163 8.33 -13.99 21.40
C ALA A 163 7.56 -13.34 22.54
N THR A 164 6.37 -12.85 22.22
CA THR A 164 5.58 -12.12 23.19
C THR A 164 4.88 -13.18 24.02
N PRO A 165 5.08 -13.21 25.34
CA PRO A 165 4.51 -14.26 26.16
C PRO A 165 2.98 -14.29 26.05
N TRP A 166 2.40 -15.48 26.18
CA TRP A 166 0.98 -15.76 25.89
C TRP A 166 -0.01 -14.87 26.67
N TRP A 167 0.37 -14.34 27.84
CA TRP A 167 -0.46 -13.43 28.62
C TRP A 167 -0.66 -12.04 27.98
N VAL A 168 0.10 -11.69 26.93
CA VAL A 168 -0.14 -10.46 26.16
C VAL A 168 -1.42 -10.57 25.30
N PHE A 169 -1.88 -11.78 24.97
CA PHE A 169 -3.17 -11.99 24.31
C PHE A 169 -4.37 -11.87 25.27
N ASP A 170 -4.13 -11.98 26.58
CA ASP A 170 -5.13 -11.74 27.62
C ASP A 170 -5.23 -10.26 28.01
N LEU A 171 -4.34 -9.41 27.49
CA LEU A 171 -4.52 -7.97 27.55
C LEU A 171 -5.68 -7.63 26.61
N THR A 172 -6.73 -7.04 27.18
CA THR A 172 -7.78 -6.41 26.38
C THR A 172 -7.07 -5.47 25.41
N ILE A 173 -7.26 -5.68 24.10
CA ILE A 173 -6.78 -4.74 23.08
C ILE A 173 -7.31 -3.39 23.52
N ALA A 174 -6.41 -2.51 23.98
CA ALA A 174 -6.80 -1.14 24.22
C ALA A 174 -7.38 -0.65 22.88
N PRO A 175 -8.57 -0.02 22.87
CA PRO A 175 -9.03 0.66 21.66
C PRO A 175 -7.86 1.51 21.15
N ASP A 176 -7.73 1.66 19.82
CA ASP A 176 -6.75 2.58 19.22
C ASP A 176 -6.69 3.81 20.13
N ALA A 177 -5.55 4.01 20.78
CA ALA A 177 -5.47 5.03 21.81
C ALA A 177 -5.85 6.33 21.10
N ASP A 178 -6.89 7.00 21.59
CA ASP A 178 -7.16 8.38 21.19
C ASP A 178 -5.81 9.09 21.20
N PRO A 179 -5.45 9.82 20.12
CA PRO A 179 -4.16 10.47 20.04
C PRO A 179 -3.92 11.19 21.37
N ALA A 180 -2.72 11.00 21.93
CA ALA A 180 -2.45 11.55 23.26
C ALA A 180 -2.82 13.03 23.23
N ALA A 181 -3.43 13.56 24.29
CA ALA A 181 -3.87 14.96 24.31
C ALA A 181 -2.71 15.95 23.98
N SER A 182 -1.45 15.52 24.15
CA SER A 182 -0.25 16.20 23.65
C SER A 182 -0.16 16.25 22.13
N ASP A 183 -0.43 15.13 21.45
CA ASP A 183 -0.34 14.99 20.00
C ASP A 183 -1.46 15.79 19.31
N GLU A 184 -2.68 15.74 19.87
CA GLU A 184 -3.80 16.58 19.42
C GLU A 184 -3.51 18.08 19.62
N LEU A 185 -2.90 18.44 20.76
CA LEU A 185 -2.49 19.82 21.01
C LEU A 185 -1.39 20.26 20.05
N ASP A 186 -0.40 19.41 19.77
CA ASP A 186 0.68 19.70 18.83
C ASP A 186 0.18 19.85 17.39
N GLU A 187 -0.85 19.09 17.01
CA GLU A 187 -1.54 19.26 15.73
C GLU A 187 -2.32 20.57 15.65
N LEU A 188 -3.12 20.86 16.67
CA LEU A 188 -3.87 22.12 16.73
C LEU A 188 -2.97 23.36 16.74
N LEU A 189 -1.80 23.29 17.40
CA LEU A 189 -0.83 24.38 17.41
C LEU A 189 -0.17 24.59 16.06
N ARG A 190 0.08 23.52 15.29
CA ARG A 190 0.57 23.60 13.90
C ARG A 190 -0.46 24.24 12.98
N ASP A 191 -1.73 23.84 13.11
CA ASP A 191 -2.83 24.44 12.36
C ASP A 191 -3.01 25.93 12.70
N ALA A 192 -2.89 26.27 13.98
CA ALA A 192 -2.99 27.65 14.45
C ALA A 192 -1.85 28.53 13.96
N GLU A 193 -0.62 27.99 13.91
CA GLU A 193 0.52 28.67 13.30
C GLU A 193 0.30 28.92 11.80
N ALA A 194 -0.21 27.91 11.07
CA ALA A 194 -0.55 28.05 9.65
C ALA A 194 -1.68 29.06 9.40
N ALA A 195 -2.63 29.18 10.33
CA ALA A 195 -3.70 30.17 10.30
C ALA A 195 -3.27 31.58 10.75
N GLY A 196 -2.01 31.76 11.15
CA GLY A 196 -1.44 33.06 11.53
C GLY A 196 -1.75 33.50 12.96
N VAL A 197 -2.06 32.57 13.88
CA VAL A 197 -2.23 32.88 15.30
C VAL A 197 -0.91 33.45 15.87
N PRO A 198 -0.95 34.52 16.67
CA PRO A 198 0.25 35.14 17.23
C PRO A 198 1.12 34.16 18.03
N SER A 199 2.44 34.25 17.87
CA SER A 199 3.41 33.34 18.50
C SER A 199 3.38 33.39 20.02
N ASP A 200 3.05 34.54 20.62
CA ASP A 200 2.91 34.70 22.07
C ASP A 200 1.69 33.94 22.63
N GLU A 201 0.61 33.81 21.85
CA GLU A 201 -0.54 32.97 22.20
C GLU A 201 -0.18 31.47 22.08
N LEU A 202 0.55 31.08 21.03
CA LEU A 202 1.01 29.70 20.83
C LEU A 202 1.99 29.26 21.94
N ASP A 203 2.91 30.14 22.34
CA ASP A 203 3.84 29.88 23.44
C ASP A 203 3.12 29.78 24.78
N LEU A 204 2.11 30.63 25.01
CA LEU A 204 1.25 30.51 26.20
C LEU A 204 0.54 29.14 26.21
N ALA A 205 0.02 28.69 25.08
CA ALA A 205 -0.66 27.40 24.95
C ALA A 205 0.29 26.22 25.23
N ARG A 206 1.50 26.21 24.64
CA ARG A 206 2.53 25.19 24.89
C ARG A 206 2.90 25.11 26.37
N ARG A 207 3.11 26.25 27.02
CA ARG A 207 3.51 26.31 28.44
C ARG A 207 2.42 25.79 29.37
N LEU A 208 1.15 26.12 29.08
CA LEU A 208 0.00 25.60 29.82
C LEU A 208 -0.20 24.10 29.57
N GLY A 209 -0.04 23.63 28.33
CA GLY A 209 -0.10 22.21 27.97
C GLY A 209 0.97 21.37 28.68
N ASN A 210 2.16 21.95 28.88
CA ASN A 210 3.25 21.34 29.64
C ASN A 210 3.10 21.45 31.18
N GLY A 211 1.92 21.86 31.67
CA GLY A 211 1.60 21.89 33.10
C GLY A 211 2.01 23.15 33.86
N THR A 212 2.46 24.21 33.19
CA THR A 212 2.76 25.48 33.87
C THR A 212 1.47 26.15 34.34
N THR A 213 1.45 26.68 35.56
CA THR A 213 0.25 27.38 36.08
C THR A 213 0.24 28.85 35.70
N LEU A 214 -0.97 29.44 35.58
CA LEU A 214 -1.13 30.87 35.30
C LEU A 214 -0.47 31.76 36.35
N ALA A 215 -0.46 31.34 37.61
CA ALA A 215 0.18 32.07 38.70
C ALA A 215 1.70 32.13 38.52
N ALA A 216 2.33 31.01 38.12
CA ALA A 216 3.77 30.98 37.83
C ALA A 216 4.12 31.90 36.64
N LEU A 217 3.31 31.86 35.58
CA LEU A 217 3.47 32.73 34.41
C LEU A 217 3.29 34.22 34.74
N ALA A 218 2.37 34.56 35.65
CA ALA A 218 2.14 35.92 36.10
C ALA A 218 3.35 36.49 36.84
N VAL A 219 3.94 35.69 37.74
CA VAL A 219 5.15 36.05 38.49
C VAL A 219 6.34 36.25 37.55
N GLU A 220 6.54 35.33 36.61
CA GLU A 220 7.63 35.40 35.63
C GLU A 220 7.52 36.61 34.70
N GLY A 221 6.32 36.85 34.16
CA GLY A 221 6.05 37.99 33.29
C GLY A 221 5.92 39.33 34.02
N ARG A 222 5.99 39.34 35.37
CA ARG A 222 5.72 40.51 36.23
C ARG A 222 4.38 41.19 35.91
N VAL A 223 3.36 40.39 35.62
CA VAL A 223 2.00 40.85 35.32
C VAL A 223 1.01 40.38 36.37
N THR A 224 -0.16 41.01 36.40
CA THR A 224 -1.23 40.57 37.30
C THR A 224 -1.86 39.26 36.84
N ASP A 225 -2.38 38.50 37.79
CA ASP A 225 -3.15 37.28 37.51
C ASP A 225 -4.38 37.58 36.62
N ARG A 226 -5.01 38.76 36.77
CA ARG A 226 -6.08 39.24 35.88
C ARG A 226 -5.62 39.32 34.42
N THR A 227 -4.41 39.84 34.18
CA THR A 227 -3.83 39.95 32.83
C THR A 227 -3.60 38.58 32.21
N MET A 228 -3.09 37.61 32.99
CA MET A 228 -2.85 36.24 32.51
C MET A 228 -4.16 35.51 32.18
N ARG A 229 -5.21 35.69 32.98
CA ARG A 229 -6.55 35.13 32.67
C ARG A 229 -7.11 35.70 31.38
N ASN A 230 -6.92 37.00 31.13
CA ASN A 230 -7.36 37.64 29.88
C ASN A 230 -6.62 37.05 28.67
N ARG A 231 -5.28 36.95 28.74
CA ARG A 231 -4.48 36.32 27.67
C ARG A 231 -4.89 34.87 27.40
N ARG A 232 -5.17 34.07 28.44
CA ARG A 232 -5.68 32.70 28.28
C ARG A 232 -7.03 32.69 27.56
N ALA A 233 -7.93 33.63 27.87
CA ALA A 233 -9.24 33.70 27.25
C ALA A 233 -9.13 34.03 25.75
N THR A 234 -8.28 34.99 25.38
CA THR A 234 -7.98 35.33 23.98
C THR A 234 -7.38 34.13 23.23
N MET A 235 -6.30 33.56 23.76
CA MET A 235 -5.66 32.35 23.21
C MET A 235 -6.66 31.21 23.01
N ALA A 236 -7.51 30.90 24.00
CA ALA A 236 -8.51 29.84 23.88
C ALA A 236 -9.63 30.17 22.88
N HIS A 237 -9.90 31.45 22.61
CA HIS A 237 -10.82 31.86 21.57
C HIS A 237 -10.21 31.65 20.17
N SER A 238 -8.95 32.07 19.98
CA SER A 238 -8.20 31.89 18.74
C SER A 238 -8.08 30.40 18.37
N LEU A 239 -7.65 29.54 19.30
CA LEU A 239 -7.49 28.11 19.06
C LEU A 239 -8.82 27.40 18.74
N ARG A 240 -9.93 27.81 19.36
CA ARG A 240 -11.26 27.27 19.03
C ARG A 240 -11.77 27.69 17.67
N ALA A 241 -11.38 28.88 17.19
CA ALA A 241 -11.72 29.32 15.85
C ALA A 241 -11.02 28.46 14.80
N VAL A 242 -9.74 28.14 15.02
CA VAL A 242 -8.93 27.26 14.17
C VAL A 242 -9.49 25.83 14.18
N ALA A 243 -9.73 25.24 15.35
CA ALA A 243 -10.26 23.88 15.47
C ALA A 243 -11.64 23.65 14.82
N ARG A 244 -12.39 24.72 14.53
CA ARG A 244 -13.68 24.65 13.82
C ARG A 244 -13.55 24.84 12.31
N ALA A 245 -12.39 25.31 11.85
CA ALA A 245 -12.08 25.55 10.45
C ALA A 245 -11.25 24.41 9.83
N SER A 246 -10.53 23.63 10.65
CA SER A 246 -9.93 22.33 10.32
C SER A 246 -10.99 21.24 10.15
#